data_AF-C1GQ20-F1
#
_entry.id   AF-C1GQ20-F1
#
_cell.length_a   1.000
_cell.length_b   1.000
_cell.length_c   1.000
_cell.angle_alpha   90.00
_cell.angle_beta   90.00
_cell.angle_gamma   90.00
#
_symmetry.space_group_name_H-M   'P 1'
#
loop_
_entity.id
_entity.type
_entity.pdbx_description
1 polymer ?
#
loop_
_entity_poly.entity_id
_entity_poly.type
_entity_poly.pdbx_seq_one_letter_code
_entity_poly.pdbx_strand_id
1 'polypeptide(L)'
;MKRLLSFFEPDMTVLVLPNECLILEDKCDRDWMRDFWVPHLDVAVECKTKQKDMLTGRTVMIKVADDRQLGQLDDGWAESIPYLEHFDYKRYAIDVPS
;
A
#
# COMPACT_ATOMS: atom_id res chain seq x y z
N MET A 1 15.98 -8.56 0.67
CA MET A 1 15.74 -7.10 0.72
C MET A 1 15.78 -6.56 -0.70
N LYS A 2 14.63 -6.26 -1.29
CA LYS A 2 14.58 -5.47 -2.52
C LYS A 2 14.83 -4.01 -2.12
N ARG A 3 15.96 -3.46 -2.55
CA ARG A 3 16.28 -2.03 -2.42
C ARG A 3 15.57 -1.33 -3.57
N LEU A 4 14.50 -0.59 -3.29
CA LEU A 4 13.99 0.39 -4.24
C LEU A 4 14.92 1.61 -4.15
N LEU A 5 15.73 1.82 -5.19
CA LEU A 5 16.41 3.09 -5.41
C LEU A 5 15.40 3.99 -6.11
N SER A 6 14.62 4.76 -5.36
CA SER A 6 13.89 5.88 -5.93
C SER A 6 14.91 6.96 -6.32
N PHE A 7 14.66 7.58 -7.48
CA PHE A 7 15.47 8.67 -8.03
C PHE A 7 15.45 9.87 -7.07
N PHE A 8 16.50 10.04 -6.28
CA PHE A 8 16.81 11.25 -5.53
C PHE A 8 18.29 11.61 -5.75
N GLU A 9 18.61 12.91 -5.69
CA GLU A 9 19.89 13.49 -6.10
C GLU A 9 21.12 12.75 -5.53
N PRO A 10 22.20 12.58 -6.32
CA PRO A 10 23.28 11.62 -6.04
C PRO A 10 24.19 11.96 -4.84
N ASP A 11 23.93 13.03 -4.08
CA ASP A 11 24.81 13.51 -3.01
C ASP A 11 24.37 13.14 -1.58
N MET A 12 23.17 12.59 -1.40
CA MET A 12 22.62 12.21 -0.09
C MET A 12 21.88 10.87 -0.22
N THR A 13 22.55 9.77 0.11
CA THR A 13 21.91 8.43 0.16
C THR A 13 21.06 8.30 1.43
N VAL A 14 19.94 9.02 1.51
CA VAL A 14 18.92 8.75 2.53
C VAL A 14 18.25 7.43 2.17
N LEU A 15 18.46 6.42 2.99
CA LEU A 15 17.75 5.16 2.86
C LEU A 15 16.33 5.37 3.38
N VAL A 16 15.35 5.34 2.49
CA VAL A 16 13.94 5.32 2.86
C VAL A 16 13.53 3.89 3.19
N LEU A 17 13.05 3.67 4.41
CA LEU A 17 12.55 2.41 4.89
C LEU A 17 11.12 2.16 4.39
N PRO A 18 10.69 0.89 4.26
CA PRO A 18 9.29 0.54 3.95
C PRO A 18 8.24 1.32 4.74
N ASN A 19 8.51 1.48 6.04
CA ASN A 19 7.59 2.08 7.00
C ASN A 19 7.55 3.60 6.86
N GLU A 20 8.48 4.19 6.10
CA GLU A 20 8.55 5.60 5.75
C GLU A 20 7.87 5.89 4.41
N CYS A 21 7.45 4.85 3.67
CA CYS A 21 6.69 4.98 2.44
C CYS A 21 5.18 4.83 2.70
N LEU A 22 4.39 5.60 1.96
CA LEU A 22 2.96 5.42 1.82
C LEU A 22 2.64 5.24 0.34
N ILE A 23 1.89 4.20 0.02
CA ILE A 23 1.46 3.89 -1.34
C ILE A 23 -0.06 4.04 -1.41
N LEU A 24 -0.56 4.76 -2.42
CA LEU A 24 -1.98 4.80 -2.77
C LEU A 24 -2.13 4.06 -4.10
N GLU A 25 -2.85 2.94 -4.10
CA GLU A 25 -2.96 2.07 -5.26
C GLU A 25 -4.42 1.68 -5.52
N ASP A 26 -4.79 1.62 -6.80
CA ASP A 26 -6.08 1.11 -7.26
C ASP A 26 -6.03 -0.41 -7.52
N LYS A 27 -4.84 -0.97 -7.75
CA LYS A 27 -4.65 -2.38 -8.07
C LYS A 27 -4.86 -3.30 -6.86
N CYS A 28 -5.14 -4.54 -7.21
CA CYS A 28 -5.67 -5.59 -6.37
C CYS A 28 -4.51 -6.45 -5.79
N ASP A 29 -3.52 -5.82 -5.13
CA ASP A 29 -2.32 -6.51 -4.61
C ASP A 29 -1.63 -5.73 -3.47
N ARG A 30 -1.07 -6.44 -2.48
CA ARG A 30 -0.38 -5.84 -1.32
C ARG A 30 1.13 -6.03 -1.49
N ASP A 31 1.89 -4.96 -1.29
CA ASP A 31 3.35 -5.04 -1.24
C ASP A 31 3.88 -4.90 0.19
N TRP A 32 5.21 -4.93 0.35
CA TRP A 32 5.92 -4.81 1.64
C TRP A 32 5.82 -3.41 2.30
N MET A 33 5.07 -2.48 1.70
CA MET A 33 4.93 -1.11 2.17
C MET A 33 3.59 -0.90 2.87
N ARG A 34 3.38 0.30 3.45
CA ARG A 34 2.05 0.69 3.94
C ARG A 34 1.21 1.12 2.75
N ASP A 35 0.17 0.34 2.47
CA ASP A 35 -0.62 0.47 1.26
C ASP A 35 -2.05 0.88 1.62
N PHE A 36 -2.47 2.01 1.05
CA PHE A 36 -3.85 2.43 1.01
C PHE A 36 -4.46 1.95 -0.29
N TRP A 37 -5.37 0.98 -0.19
CA TRP A 37 -6.13 0.51 -1.34
C TRP A 37 -7.28 1.48 -1.61
N VAL A 38 -7.22 2.16 -2.76
CA VAL A 38 -8.19 3.15 -3.23
C VAL A 38 -8.79 2.67 -4.55
N PRO A 39 -9.62 1.63 -4.53
CA PRO A 39 -10.07 1.00 -5.76
C PRO A 39 -10.97 1.92 -6.56
N HIS A 40 -10.73 1.98 -7.87
CA HIS A 40 -11.78 2.43 -8.79
C HIS A 40 -13.00 1.51 -8.66
N LEU A 41 -14.20 2.04 -8.94
CA LEU A 41 -15.46 1.33 -8.72
C LEU A 41 -15.48 -0.07 -9.35
N ASP A 42 -14.99 -0.19 -10.59
CA ASP A 42 -14.93 -1.48 -11.28
C ASP A 42 -13.98 -2.48 -10.60
N VAL A 43 -12.84 -2.00 -10.08
CA VAL A 43 -11.89 -2.83 -9.32
C VAL A 43 -12.50 -3.23 -7.97
N ALA A 44 -13.20 -2.33 -7.29
CA ALA A 44 -13.90 -2.64 -6.04
C ALA A 44 -14.94 -3.75 -6.25
N VAL A 45 -15.64 -3.75 -7.40
CA VAL A 45 -16.60 -4.79 -7.77
C VAL A 45 -15.90 -6.12 -8.03
N GLU A 46 -14.82 -6.13 -8.82
CA GLU A 46 -14.06 -7.34 -9.12
C GLU A 46 -13.42 -7.96 -7.86
N CYS A 47 -12.89 -7.11 -6.99
CA CYS A 47 -12.12 -7.48 -5.82
C CYS A 47 -12.99 -7.72 -4.57
N LYS A 48 -14.31 -7.46 -4.62
CA LYS A 48 -15.24 -7.58 -3.48
C LYS A 48 -15.18 -8.92 -2.76
N THR A 49 -15.07 -10.03 -3.49
CA THR A 49 -15.01 -11.38 -2.91
C THR A 49 -13.63 -11.75 -2.37
N LYS A 50 -12.60 -11.01 -2.77
CA LYS A 50 -11.19 -11.25 -2.47
C LYS A 50 -10.59 -10.16 -1.57
N GLN A 51 -11.36 -9.16 -1.15
CA GLN A 51 -10.85 -7.97 -0.44
C GLN A 51 -10.04 -8.34 0.81
N LYS A 52 -10.50 -9.32 1.58
CA LYS A 52 -9.76 -9.83 2.74
C LYS A 52 -8.41 -10.45 2.34
N ASP A 53 -8.39 -11.19 1.24
CA ASP A 53 -7.15 -11.78 0.73
C ASP A 53 -6.19 -10.70 0.26
N MET A 54 -6.68 -9.62 -0.37
CA MET A 54 -5.84 -8.48 -0.76
C MET A 54 -5.25 -7.75 0.42
N LEU A 55 -6.07 -7.37 1.40
CA LEU A 55 -5.60 -6.66 2.58
C LEU A 55 -4.59 -7.50 3.39
N THR A 56 -4.65 -8.83 3.28
CA THR A 56 -3.70 -9.74 3.92
C THR A 56 -2.53 -10.17 3.03
N GLY A 57 -2.48 -9.75 1.76
CA GLY A 57 -1.47 -10.17 0.78
C GLY A 57 -1.59 -11.64 0.33
N ARG A 58 -2.76 -12.27 0.56
CA ARG A 58 -3.06 -13.68 0.25
C ARG A 58 -3.67 -13.88 -1.14
N THR A 59 -3.41 -12.99 -2.10
CA THR A 59 -3.95 -13.12 -3.45
C THR A 59 -3.26 -14.27 -4.19
N VAL A 60 -4.05 -15.20 -4.74
CA VAL A 60 -3.64 -16.46 -5.41
C VAL A 60 -2.67 -16.26 -6.61
N MET A 61 -2.46 -15.02 -7.06
CA MET A 61 -1.72 -14.69 -8.28
C MET A 61 -0.22 -14.50 -8.09
N ILE A 62 0.27 -14.30 -6.86
CA ILE A 62 1.70 -14.17 -6.61
C ILE A 62 2.17 -15.39 -5.86
N LYS A 63 3.13 -16.13 -6.43
CA LYS A 63 3.98 -17.03 -5.65
C LYS A 63 4.65 -16.16 -4.59
N VAL A 64 4.05 -16.09 -3.41
CA VAL A 64 4.60 -15.44 -2.22
C VAL A 64 6.02 -15.99 -2.07
N ALA A 65 7.00 -15.18 -2.46
CA ALA A 65 8.41 -15.56 -2.43
C ALA A 65 9.00 -15.30 -1.05
N ASP A 66 8.27 -14.59 -0.18
CA ASP A 66 8.65 -14.24 1.17
C ASP A 66 7.37 -14.18 2.02
N ASP A 67 7.23 -15.07 3.01
CA ASP A 67 6.08 -15.11 3.94
C ASP A 67 5.85 -13.77 4.66
N ARG A 68 6.85 -12.89 4.64
CA ARG A 68 6.79 -11.50 5.14
C ARG A 68 5.87 -10.59 4.32
N GLN A 69 5.46 -11.00 3.13
CA GLN A 69 4.45 -10.29 2.32
C GLN A 69 3.02 -10.59 2.78
N LEU A 70 2.83 -11.61 3.63
CA LEU A 70 1.55 -11.92 4.25
C LEU A 70 1.40 -11.13 5.54
N GLY A 71 0.40 -10.27 5.60
CA GLY A 71 0.02 -9.66 6.87
C GLY A 71 -1.28 -10.20 7.43
N GLN A 72 -1.69 -9.61 8.53
CA GLN A 72 -2.97 -9.91 9.16
C GLN A 72 -3.96 -8.83 8.77
N LEU A 73 -5.24 -9.19 8.71
CA LEU A 73 -6.27 -8.18 8.60
C LEU A 73 -6.16 -7.30 9.85
N ASP A 74 -6.23 -5.98 9.68
CA ASP A 74 -6.11 -4.99 10.77
C ASP A 74 -4.73 -4.94 11.46
N ASP A 75 -3.66 -5.40 10.81
CA ASP A 75 -2.26 -5.20 11.29
C ASP A 75 -1.75 -3.75 11.16
N GLY A 76 -2.59 -2.86 10.61
CA GLY A 76 -2.31 -1.45 10.38
C GLY A 76 -1.42 -1.17 9.17
N TRP A 77 -1.12 -2.16 8.32
CA TRP A 77 -0.30 -1.98 7.12
C TRP A 77 -1.12 -1.77 5.86
N ALA A 78 -2.31 -2.34 5.80
CA ALA A 78 -3.23 -2.18 4.67
C ALA A 78 -4.55 -1.57 5.16
N GLU A 79 -4.93 -0.44 4.58
CA GLU A 79 -6.19 0.23 4.84
C GLU A 79 -6.92 0.44 3.50
N SER A 80 -8.23 0.24 3.46
CA SER A 80 -9.03 0.54 2.27
C SER A 80 -9.83 1.82 2.48
N ILE A 81 -9.68 2.80 1.59
CA ILE A 81 -10.53 3.99 1.56
C ILE A 81 -11.31 4.04 0.25
N PRO A 82 -12.58 4.44 0.25
CA PRO A 82 -13.39 4.40 -0.96
C PRO A 82 -13.01 5.48 -1.99
N TYR A 83 -12.44 6.60 -1.51
CA TYR A 83 -12.01 7.72 -2.34
C TYR A 83 -10.83 8.43 -1.67
N LEU A 84 -10.00 9.13 -2.45
CA LEU A 84 -8.82 9.87 -1.96
C LEU A 84 -9.20 11.00 -1.00
N GLU A 85 -10.41 11.55 -1.11
CA GLU A 85 -10.94 12.59 -0.21
C GLU A 85 -11.13 12.08 1.22
N HIS A 86 -11.17 10.76 1.44
CA HIS A 86 -11.25 10.15 2.77
C HIS A 86 -9.87 9.86 3.38
N PHE A 87 -8.78 10.15 2.67
CA PHE A 87 -7.44 9.94 3.19
C PHE A 87 -7.15 10.92 4.33
N ASP A 88 -6.68 10.41 5.47
CA ASP A 88 -6.35 11.23 6.65
C ASP A 88 -4.95 11.84 6.50
N TYR A 89 -4.87 12.94 5.74
CA TYR A 89 -3.63 13.70 5.54
C TYR A 89 -2.96 14.11 6.86
N LYS A 90 -3.77 14.43 7.88
CA LYS A 90 -3.29 14.90 9.19
C LYS A 90 -2.56 13.79 9.94
N ARG A 91 -3.05 12.54 9.87
CA ARG A 91 -2.37 11.37 10.45
C ARG A 91 -0.95 11.19 9.92
N TYR A 92 -0.69 11.59 8.69
CA TYR A 92 0.59 11.44 8.00
C TYR A 92 1.40 12.74 7.89
N ALA A 93 0.98 13.81 8.58
CA ALA A 93 1.63 15.12 8.52
C ALA A 93 1.82 15.65 7.09
N ILE A 94 0.85 15.38 6.21
CA ILE A 94 0.81 15.90 4.85
C ILE A 94 -0.03 17.18 4.85
N ASP A 95 0.61 18.32 4.57
CA ASP A 95 -0.07 19.60 4.41
C ASP A 95 -0.45 19.79 2.93
N VAL A 96 -1.76 19.74 2.63
CA VAL A 96 -2.29 19.96 1.28
C VAL A 96 -2.55 21.47 1.10
N PRO A 97 -1.94 22.14 0.10
CA PRO A 97 -2.27 23.52 -0.24
C PRO A 97 -3.75 23.68 -0.59
N SER A 98 -4.35 24.80 -0.20
CA SER A 98 -5.72 25.18 -0.60
C SER A 98 -5.82 25.63 -2.05
#